data_AF-A0A1J4XKK9-F1
#
_entry.id   AF-A0A1J4XKK9-F1
#
_cell.length_a   1.000
_cell.length_b   1.000
_cell.length_c   1.000
_cell.angle_alpha   90.00
_cell.angle_beta   90.00
_cell.angle_gamma   90.00
#
_symmetry.space_group_name_H-M   'P 1'
#
loop_
_entity.id
_entity.type
_entity.pdbx_description
1 polymer ?
#
loop_
_entity_poly.entity_id
_entity_poly.type
_entity_poly.pdbx_seq_one_letter_code
_entity_poly.pdbx_strand_id
1 'polypeptide(L)'
;MSKFDSLPARILLRNGALLIIPPMVITFGLWGALPAAYSPSLFWKDIPTWLGLFENSFRVLVFSLPGILYFGKKETGQPLGWYLYIGGLVVYLVSYLAQIHYPDSVWSQSLIGFTAPAWSTLFWFAGIGLVCVQSWLPIPWHRAIYLLTASLFLIFHIGHTGLVYFNMIR
;
A
#
# COMPACT_ATOMS: atom_id res chain seq x y z
N MET A 1 -6.75 1.47 -29.70
CA MET A 1 -6.38 2.81 -29.18
C MET A 1 -6.82 3.84 -30.21
N SER A 2 -7.58 4.87 -29.82
CA SER A 2 -7.88 5.96 -30.76
C SER A 2 -6.64 6.87 -30.89
N LYS A 3 -6.46 7.54 -32.04
CA LYS A 3 -5.35 8.49 -32.27
C LYS A 3 -5.28 9.64 -31.25
N PHE A 4 -6.32 9.85 -30.45
CA PHE A 4 -6.38 10.88 -29.40
C PHE A 4 -5.93 10.39 -28.01
N ASP A 5 -5.70 9.08 -27.84
CA ASP A 5 -5.23 8.48 -26.59
C ASP A 5 -3.70 8.41 -26.48
N SER A 6 -2.98 8.82 -27.52
CA SER A 6 -1.50 8.82 -27.57
C SER A 6 -0.85 10.13 -27.16
N LEU A 7 -1.62 11.10 -26.64
CA LEU A 7 -1.06 12.36 -26.17
C LEU A 7 -0.28 12.10 -24.86
N PRO A 8 1.03 12.41 -24.77
CA PRO A 8 1.84 12.17 -23.57
C PRO A 8 1.21 12.73 -22.28
N ALA A 9 0.47 13.84 -22.37
CA ALA A 9 -0.25 14.42 -21.25
C ALA A 9 -1.37 13.52 -20.70
N ARG A 10 -2.12 12.80 -21.54
CA ARG A 10 -3.17 11.87 -21.07
C ARG A 10 -2.57 10.64 -20.39
N ILE A 11 -1.43 10.18 -20.89
CA ILE A 11 -0.64 9.11 -20.30
C ILE A 11 -0.19 9.52 -18.89
N LEU A 12 0.39 10.71 -18.74
CA LEU A 12 0.84 11.20 -17.43
C LEU A 12 -0.33 11.38 -16.45
N LEU A 13 -1.43 12.00 -16.89
CA LEU A 13 -2.59 12.28 -16.02
C LEU A 13 -3.37 11.03 -15.57
N ARG A 14 -3.19 9.90 -16.25
CA ARG A 14 -3.91 8.65 -15.96
C ARG A 14 -2.98 7.53 -15.51
N ASN A 15 -1.71 7.84 -15.25
CA ASN A 15 -0.72 6.87 -14.83
C ASN A 15 -1.00 6.40 -13.40
N GLY A 16 -1.00 5.08 -13.17
CA GLY A 16 -1.26 4.48 -11.86
C GLY A 16 -0.28 4.92 -10.78
N ALA A 17 0.93 5.38 -11.12
CA ALA A 17 1.86 5.98 -10.15
C ALA A 17 1.26 7.16 -9.39
N LEU A 18 0.32 7.91 -10.01
CA LEU A 18 -0.38 8.98 -9.30
C LEU A 18 -1.19 8.46 -8.10
N LEU A 19 -1.67 7.22 -8.15
CA LEU A 19 -2.40 6.60 -7.06
C LEU A 19 -1.49 6.13 -5.90
N ILE A 20 -0.18 6.10 -6.12
CA ILE A 20 0.80 5.84 -5.06
C ILE A 20 1.16 7.11 -4.28
N ILE A 21 0.95 8.30 -4.86
CA ILE A 21 1.33 9.56 -4.22
C ILE A 21 0.58 9.77 -2.89
N PRO A 22 -0.78 9.69 -2.82
CA PRO A 22 -1.49 9.94 -1.57
C PRO A 22 -1.06 9.05 -0.39
N PRO A 23 -0.94 7.71 -0.51
CA PRO A 23 -0.48 6.89 0.61
C PRO A 23 0.97 7.24 1.01
N MET A 24 1.85 7.58 0.05
CA MET A 24 3.22 8.01 0.38
C MET A 24 3.27 9.34 1.13
N VAL A 25 2.41 10.29 0.78
CA VAL A 25 2.28 11.56 1.52
C VAL A 25 1.83 11.28 2.96
N ILE A 26 0.87 10.37 3.17
CA ILE A 26 0.43 9.99 4.52
C ILE A 26 1.59 9.33 5.28
N THR A 27 2.22 8.30 4.71
CA THR A 27 3.32 7.57 5.35
C THR A 27 4.46 8.50 5.74
N PHE A 28 5.05 9.20 4.77
CA PHE A 28 6.25 10.01 5.00
C PHE A 28 5.94 11.31 5.75
N GLY A 29 4.74 11.87 5.57
CA GLY A 29 4.31 13.07 6.29
C GLY A 29 4.06 12.81 7.77
N LEU A 30 3.66 11.60 8.15
CA LEU A 30 3.35 11.24 9.54
C LEU A 30 4.42 10.39 10.23
N TRP A 31 5.40 9.84 9.49
CA TRP A 31 6.40 8.92 10.05
C TRP A 31 7.15 9.49 11.24
N GLY A 32 7.55 10.76 11.17
CA GLY A 32 8.28 11.42 12.26
C GLY A 32 7.49 11.60 13.56
N ALA A 33 6.16 11.44 13.51
CA ALA A 33 5.27 11.56 14.68
C ALA A 33 4.87 10.20 15.27
N LEU A 34 5.23 9.08 14.63
CA LEU A 34 4.86 7.75 15.11
C LEU A 34 5.61 7.38 16.41
N PRO A 35 5.03 6.49 17.24
CA PRO A 35 5.70 5.96 18.42
C PRO A 35 7.06 5.31 18.11
N ALA A 36 7.94 5.26 19.11
CA ALA A 36 9.30 4.72 18.98
C ALA A 36 9.35 3.29 18.41
N ALA A 37 8.31 2.48 18.62
CA ALA A 37 8.12 1.17 18.02
C ALA A 37 8.29 1.14 16.49
N TYR A 38 7.92 2.22 15.80
CA TYR A 38 8.03 2.37 14.35
C TYR A 38 9.35 3.02 13.91
N SER A 39 10.27 3.28 14.84
CA SER A 39 11.63 3.75 14.53
C SER A 39 12.43 2.65 13.81
N PRO A 40 13.30 2.98 12.83
CA PRO A 40 14.06 1.98 12.10
C PRO A 40 14.86 1.02 13.00
N SER A 41 15.38 1.50 14.13
CA SER A 41 16.18 0.71 15.06
C SER A 41 15.38 -0.36 15.81
N LEU A 42 14.11 -0.08 16.15
CA LEU A 42 13.25 -1.03 16.85
C LEU A 42 12.43 -1.87 15.88
N PHE A 43 11.97 -1.26 14.78
CA PHE A 43 11.12 -1.91 13.79
C PHE A 43 11.82 -3.08 13.10
N TRP A 44 13.14 -2.99 12.87
CA TRP A 44 13.91 -4.08 12.26
C TRP A 44 14.63 -4.98 13.27
N LYS A 45 14.43 -4.75 14.58
CA LYS A 45 15.10 -5.51 15.62
C LYS A 45 14.55 -6.95 15.70
N ASP A 46 15.46 -7.92 15.69
CA ASP A 46 15.16 -9.35 15.82
C ASP A 46 14.20 -9.88 14.74
N ILE A 47 14.19 -9.24 13.56
CA ILE A 47 13.41 -9.66 12.40
C ILE A 47 14.27 -10.59 11.52
N PRO A 48 13.78 -11.79 11.16
CA PRO A 48 14.52 -12.70 10.30
C PRO A 48 14.87 -12.07 8.94
N THR A 49 16.13 -12.18 8.52
CA THR A 49 16.63 -11.57 7.27
C THR A 49 15.82 -12.00 6.04
N TRP A 50 15.37 -13.26 5.99
CA TRP A 50 14.56 -13.75 4.88
C TRP A 50 13.23 -12.98 4.76
N LEU A 51 12.59 -12.67 5.89
CA LEU A 51 11.33 -11.93 5.91
C LEU A 51 11.53 -10.50 5.41
N GLY A 52 12.57 -9.83 5.92
CA GLY A 52 12.93 -8.49 5.46
C GLY A 52 13.31 -8.43 3.98
N LEU A 53 13.99 -9.45 3.46
CA LEU A 53 14.33 -9.53 2.03
C LEU A 53 13.08 -9.65 1.16
N PHE A 54 12.17 -10.58 1.49
CA PHE A 54 10.95 -10.76 0.70
C PHE A 54 10.04 -9.55 0.78
N GLU A 55 9.83 -9.00 1.98
CA GLU A 55 9.02 -7.80 2.14
C GLU A 55 9.54 -6.63 1.30
N ASN A 56 10.83 -6.32 1.37
CA ASN A 56 11.39 -5.21 0.62
C ASN A 56 11.39 -5.46 -0.90
N SER A 57 11.62 -6.70 -1.33
CA SER A 57 11.53 -7.07 -2.74
C SER A 57 10.12 -6.84 -3.29
N PHE A 58 9.10 -7.36 -2.59
CA PHE A 58 7.70 -7.17 -2.99
C PHE A 58 7.22 -5.73 -2.80
N ARG A 59 7.78 -4.98 -1.83
CA ARG A 59 7.56 -3.54 -1.66
C ARG A 59 7.96 -2.79 -2.92
N VAL A 60 9.20 -2.97 -3.38
CA VAL A 60 9.67 -2.31 -4.61
C VAL A 60 8.76 -2.65 -5.79
N LEU A 61 8.37 -3.92 -5.94
CA LEU A 61 7.49 -4.35 -7.02
C LEU A 61 6.09 -3.71 -6.94
N VAL A 62 5.41 -3.81 -5.80
CA VAL A 62 4.01 -3.32 -5.67
C VAL A 62 3.91 -1.80 -5.79
N PHE A 63 4.94 -1.07 -5.35
CA PHE A 63 4.98 0.39 -5.46
C PHE A 63 5.39 0.88 -6.87
N SER A 64 6.17 0.08 -7.61
CA SER A 64 6.65 0.47 -8.95
C SER A 64 5.69 0.07 -10.08
N LEU A 65 4.99 -1.08 -9.93
CA LEU A 65 4.09 -1.59 -10.96
C LEU A 65 3.03 -0.57 -11.42
N PRO A 66 2.38 0.24 -10.55
CA PRO A 66 1.40 1.22 -11.01
C PRO A 66 1.97 2.23 -12.01
N GLY A 67 3.29 2.47 -12.01
CA GLY A 67 3.97 3.31 -12.99
C GLY A 67 3.86 2.80 -14.44
N ILE A 68 3.67 1.50 -14.62
CA ILE A 68 3.43 0.92 -15.95
C ILE A 68 1.94 0.85 -16.33
N LEU A 69 1.03 1.22 -15.42
CA LEU A 69 -0.41 1.03 -15.56
C LEU A 69 -1.19 2.33 -15.81
N TYR A 70 -2.40 2.19 -16.35
CA TYR A 70 -3.37 3.28 -16.52
C TYR A 70 -4.71 3.00 -15.87
N PHE A 71 -5.31 4.06 -15.33
CA PHE A 71 -6.70 4.08 -14.88
C PHE A 71 -7.62 4.84 -15.85
N GLY A 72 -8.94 4.75 -15.64
CA GLY A 72 -9.94 5.65 -16.27
C GLY A 72 -10.62 5.12 -17.54
N LYS A 73 -10.35 3.89 -17.97
CA LYS A 73 -11.17 3.22 -18.99
C LYS A 73 -12.32 2.53 -18.25
N LYS A 74 -13.57 2.81 -18.65
CA LYS A 74 -14.74 2.15 -18.05
C LYS A 74 -14.61 0.64 -18.23
N GLU A 75 -14.53 -0.07 -17.10
CA GLU A 75 -14.37 -1.52 -17.01
C GLU A 75 -15.23 -2.04 -15.86
N THR A 76 -15.64 -3.30 -15.95
CA THR A 76 -16.42 -3.95 -14.89
C THR A 76 -15.63 -3.98 -13.58
N GLY A 77 -16.24 -3.46 -12.50
CA GLY A 77 -15.63 -3.37 -11.16
C GLY A 77 -14.84 -2.08 -10.87
N GLN A 78 -14.68 -1.17 -11.84
CA GLN A 78 -13.96 0.10 -11.61
C GLN A 78 -14.56 1.00 -10.51
N PRO A 79 -15.90 1.12 -10.34
CA PRO A 79 -16.47 1.90 -9.23
C PRO A 79 -16.08 1.33 -7.86
N LEU A 80 -16.11 0.00 -7.70
CA LEU A 80 -15.65 -0.66 -6.48
C LEU A 80 -14.17 -0.38 -6.20
N GLY A 81 -13.34 -0.37 -7.25
CA GLY A 81 -11.93 -0.01 -7.13
C GLY A 81 -11.72 1.39 -6.55
N TRP A 82 -12.51 2.39 -6.98
CA TRP A 82 -12.44 3.73 -6.40
C TRP A 82 -12.91 3.79 -4.95
N TYR A 83 -13.98 3.07 -4.59
CA TYR A 83 -14.43 2.99 -3.20
C TYR A 83 -13.38 2.35 -2.30
N LEU A 84 -12.76 1.25 -2.74
CA LEU A 84 -11.68 0.59 -1.99
C LEU A 84 -10.45 1.49 -1.89
N TYR A 85 -10.10 2.22 -2.95
CA TYR A 85 -8.98 3.14 -2.94
C TYR A 85 -9.20 4.29 -1.95
N ILE A 86 -10.29 5.05 -2.11
CA ILE A 86 -10.58 6.23 -1.27
C ILE A 86 -10.85 5.81 0.16
N GLY A 87 -11.72 4.82 0.37
CA GLY A 87 -12.01 4.29 1.71
C GLY A 87 -10.76 3.72 2.37
N GLY A 88 -9.92 3.01 1.60
CA GLY A 88 -8.65 2.49 2.06
C GLY A 88 -7.68 3.59 2.52
N LEU A 89 -7.59 4.71 1.81
CA LEU A 89 -6.77 5.86 2.23
C LEU A 89 -7.27 6.47 3.53
N VAL A 90 -8.59 6.57 3.72
CA VAL A 90 -9.17 7.07 4.97
C VAL A 90 -8.83 6.12 6.13
N VAL A 91 -9.02 4.81 5.96
CA VAL A 91 -8.67 3.81 6.98
C VAL A 91 -7.17 3.84 7.28
N TYR A 92 -6.33 3.96 6.24
CA TYR A 92 -4.88 4.10 6.36
C TYR A 92 -4.50 5.33 7.18
N LEU A 93 -5.03 6.51 6.84
CA LEU A 93 -4.79 7.74 7.59
C LEU A 93 -5.23 7.63 9.05
N VAL A 94 -6.45 7.14 9.29
CA VAL A 94 -6.99 6.97 10.65
C VAL A 94 -6.13 6.02 11.46
N SER A 95 -5.58 4.96 10.86
CA SER A 95 -4.68 4.04 11.56
C SER A 95 -3.40 4.72 12.06
N TYR A 96 -2.82 5.63 11.27
CA TYR A 96 -1.67 6.45 11.72
C TYR A 96 -2.09 7.41 12.82
N LEU A 97 -3.20 8.14 12.64
CA LEU A 97 -3.68 9.11 13.62
C LEU A 97 -4.00 8.46 14.98
N ALA A 98 -4.54 7.24 14.98
CA ALA A 98 -4.79 6.48 16.21
C ALA A 98 -3.48 6.15 16.95
N GLN A 99 -2.44 5.74 16.22
CA GLN A 99 -1.11 5.46 16.80
C GLN A 99 -0.41 6.71 17.31
N ILE A 100 -0.59 7.86 16.64
CA ILE A 100 0.06 9.13 17.00
C ILE A 100 -0.63 9.78 18.21
N HIS A 101 -1.96 9.89 18.18
CA HIS A 101 -2.71 10.65 19.18
C HIS A 101 -3.15 9.82 20.38
N TYR A 102 -3.28 8.49 20.21
CA TYR A 102 -3.75 7.58 21.25
C TYR A 102 -2.88 6.32 21.35
N PRO A 103 -1.54 6.46 21.49
CA PRO A 103 -0.63 5.31 21.52
C PRO A 103 -0.91 4.33 22.67
N ASP A 104 -1.37 4.84 23.82
CA ASP A 104 -1.67 4.04 25.01
C ASP A 104 -3.11 3.50 25.06
N SER A 105 -3.89 3.69 24.00
CA SER A 105 -5.26 3.18 23.96
C SER A 105 -5.29 1.65 23.82
N VAL A 106 -6.37 1.04 24.30
CA VAL A 106 -6.65 -0.41 24.11
C VAL A 106 -6.60 -0.79 22.63
N TRP A 107 -7.03 0.11 21.73
CA TRP A 107 -6.92 -0.10 20.30
C TRP A 107 -5.45 -0.16 19.86
N SER A 108 -4.68 0.91 20.08
CA SER A 108 -3.31 1.05 19.58
C SER A 108 -2.34 0.03 20.18
N GLN A 109 -2.58 -0.41 21.42
CA GLN A 109 -1.83 -1.47 22.09
C GLN A 109 -2.30 -2.89 21.75
N SER A 110 -3.41 -3.06 21.01
CA SER A 110 -3.82 -4.37 20.52
C SER A 110 -3.04 -4.77 19.26
N LEU A 111 -2.89 -6.06 19.00
CA LEU A 111 -2.26 -6.56 17.77
C LEU A 111 -2.90 -5.96 16.50
N ILE A 112 -4.24 -5.86 16.48
CA ILE A 112 -4.98 -5.35 15.32
C ILE A 112 -4.71 -3.86 15.13
N GLY A 113 -4.77 -3.05 16.19
CA GLY A 113 -4.53 -1.62 16.09
C GLY A 113 -3.07 -1.25 15.84
N PHE A 114 -2.12 -1.97 16.44
CA PHE A 114 -0.69 -1.81 16.19
C PHE A 114 -0.32 -2.10 14.73
N THR A 115 -0.86 -3.18 14.17
CA THR A 115 -0.60 -3.56 12.77
C THR A 115 -1.52 -2.85 11.77
N ALA A 116 -2.41 -1.97 12.22
CA ALA A 116 -3.38 -1.27 11.36
C ALA A 116 -2.73 -0.46 10.23
N PRO A 117 -1.63 0.29 10.45
CA PRO A 117 -0.88 0.89 9.37
C PRO A 117 -0.41 -0.10 8.28
N ALA A 118 -0.18 -1.38 8.61
CA ALA A 118 0.20 -2.38 7.62
C ALA A 118 -1.01 -2.99 6.90
N TRP A 119 -1.97 -3.59 7.63
CA TRP A 119 -3.06 -4.33 6.98
C TRP A 119 -4.06 -3.42 6.26
N SER A 120 -4.20 -2.15 6.66
CA SER A 120 -5.08 -1.20 5.96
C SER A 120 -4.62 -0.90 4.53
N THR A 121 -3.36 -1.18 4.19
CA THR A 121 -2.86 -1.05 2.82
C THR A 121 -3.53 -2.00 1.83
N LEU A 122 -4.13 -3.10 2.33
CA LEU A 122 -4.93 -4.03 1.53
C LEU A 122 -5.99 -3.30 0.70
N PHE A 123 -6.70 -2.34 1.31
CA PHE A 123 -7.83 -1.69 0.64
C PHE A 123 -7.38 -0.83 -0.53
N TRP A 124 -6.38 0.02 -0.34
CA TRP A 124 -5.95 0.91 -1.41
C TRP A 124 -5.09 0.19 -2.45
N PHE A 125 -4.36 -0.88 -2.12
CA PHE A 125 -3.77 -1.77 -3.12
C PHE A 125 -4.84 -2.50 -3.94
N ALA A 126 -5.86 -3.09 -3.31
CA ALA A 126 -6.96 -3.71 -4.03
C ALA A 126 -7.67 -2.69 -4.94
N GLY A 127 -7.86 -1.46 -4.44
CA GLY A 127 -8.37 -0.34 -5.22
C GLY A 127 -7.55 -0.07 -6.48
N ILE A 128 -6.23 0.11 -6.35
CA ILE A 128 -5.33 0.29 -7.50
C ILE A 128 -5.47 -0.87 -8.50
N GLY A 129 -5.45 -2.11 -8.03
CA GLY A 129 -5.55 -3.29 -8.90
C GLY A 129 -6.86 -3.40 -9.68
N LEU A 130 -7.96 -2.84 -9.15
CA LEU A 130 -9.25 -2.80 -9.83
C LEU A 130 -9.42 -1.60 -10.76
N VAL A 131 -8.80 -0.46 -10.44
CA VAL A 131 -8.89 0.75 -11.25
C VAL A 131 -7.89 0.72 -12.42
N CYS A 132 -6.71 0.15 -12.22
CA CYS A 132 -5.61 0.07 -13.19
C CYS A 132 -5.68 -1.21 -14.04
N VAL A 133 -6.45 -1.16 -15.13
CA VAL A 133 -6.76 -2.34 -15.97
C VAL A 133 -5.90 -2.49 -17.22
N GLN A 134 -5.10 -1.47 -17.57
CA GLN A 134 -4.27 -1.47 -18.78
C GLN A 134 -2.83 -1.10 -18.46
N SER A 135 -1.90 -1.59 -19.28
CA SER A 135 -0.48 -1.22 -19.27
C SER A 135 -0.13 -0.41 -20.52
N TRP A 136 0.85 0.50 -20.44
CA TRP A 136 1.46 1.07 -21.65
C TRP A 136 2.57 0.21 -22.25
N LEU A 137 3.13 -0.72 -21.48
CA LEU A 137 4.12 -1.62 -22.03
C LEU A 137 3.44 -2.55 -23.05
N PRO A 138 4.11 -2.90 -24.16
CA PRO A 138 3.59 -3.79 -25.19
C PRO A 138 3.64 -5.27 -24.75
N ILE A 139 3.28 -5.55 -23.49
CA ILE A 139 3.22 -6.89 -22.89
C ILE A 139 1.78 -7.20 -22.47
N PRO A 140 1.30 -8.45 -22.63
CA PRO A 140 -0.01 -8.84 -22.11
C PRO A 140 -0.11 -8.56 -20.60
N TRP A 141 -1.07 -7.73 -20.22
CA TRP A 141 -1.30 -7.38 -18.83
C TRP A 141 -2.57 -8.04 -18.30
N HIS A 142 -2.49 -8.56 -17.08
CA HIS A 142 -3.64 -9.05 -16.34
C HIS A 142 -3.60 -8.51 -14.91
N ARG A 143 -4.71 -7.94 -14.44
CA ARG A 143 -4.81 -7.33 -13.09
C ARG A 143 -4.39 -8.26 -11.95
N ALA A 144 -4.52 -9.58 -12.13
CA ALA A 144 -4.05 -10.56 -11.16
C ALA A 144 -2.56 -10.47 -10.88
N ILE A 145 -1.73 -10.05 -11.85
CA ILE A 145 -0.28 -9.88 -11.64
C ILE A 145 -0.03 -8.88 -10.51
N TYR A 146 -0.70 -7.73 -10.58
CA TYR A 146 -0.60 -6.72 -9.54
C TYR A 146 -1.23 -7.18 -8.21
N LEU A 147 -2.43 -7.76 -8.25
CA LEU A 147 -3.11 -8.22 -7.04
C LEU A 147 -2.34 -9.34 -6.30
N LEU A 148 -1.70 -10.26 -7.04
CA LEU A 148 -0.84 -11.30 -6.46
C LEU A 148 0.43 -10.68 -5.85
N THR A 149 1.06 -9.74 -6.56
CA THR A 149 2.23 -9.02 -6.05
C THR A 149 1.90 -8.25 -4.76
N ALA A 150 0.76 -7.56 -4.74
CA ALA A 150 0.26 -6.85 -3.55
C ALA A 150 -0.07 -7.81 -2.41
N SER A 151 -0.72 -8.94 -2.71
CA SER A 151 -1.04 -9.96 -1.69
C SER A 151 0.22 -10.54 -1.06
N LEU A 152 1.25 -10.84 -1.85
CA LEU A 152 2.53 -11.34 -1.34
C LEU A 152 3.23 -10.28 -0.48
N PHE A 153 3.28 -9.03 -0.93
CA PHE A 153 3.78 -7.93 -0.11
C PHE A 153 3.04 -7.85 1.24
N LEU A 154 1.71 -7.87 1.23
CA LEU A 154 0.88 -7.76 2.43
C LEU A 154 1.13 -8.90 3.42
N ILE A 155 1.28 -10.14 2.95
CA ILE A 155 1.59 -11.28 3.82
C ILE A 155 2.89 -11.03 4.58
N PHE A 156 3.96 -10.63 3.88
CA PHE A 156 5.24 -10.36 4.53
C PHE A 156 5.20 -9.10 5.40
N HIS A 157 4.55 -8.03 4.96
CA HIS A 157 4.48 -6.76 5.67
C HIS A 157 3.64 -6.83 6.96
N ILE A 158 2.49 -7.51 6.90
CA ILE A 158 1.67 -7.77 8.10
C ILE A 158 2.38 -8.76 9.03
N GLY A 159 3.03 -9.80 8.47
CA GLY A 159 3.83 -10.74 9.25
C GLY A 159 4.97 -10.05 10.00
N HIS A 160 5.71 -9.15 9.33
CA HIS A 160 6.76 -8.35 9.93
C HIS A 160 6.23 -7.46 11.05
N THR A 161 5.20 -6.64 10.80
CA THR A 161 4.62 -5.79 11.85
C THR A 161 4.04 -6.58 13.02
N GLY A 162 3.50 -7.78 12.77
CA GLY A 162 3.08 -8.70 13.81
C GLY A 162 4.26 -9.21 14.66
N LEU A 163 5.40 -9.54 14.05
CA LEU A 163 6.60 -9.91 14.79
C LEU A 163 7.15 -8.74 15.62
N VAL A 164 7.13 -7.52 15.09
CA VAL A 164 7.52 -6.32 15.85
C VAL A 164 6.65 -6.18 17.09
N TYR A 165 5.33 -6.32 16.95
CA TYR A 165 4.40 -6.29 18.09
C TYR A 165 4.77 -7.31 19.17
N PHE A 166 5.02 -8.57 18.78
CA PHE A 166 5.38 -9.61 19.75
C PHE A 166 6.77 -9.40 20.37
N ASN A 167 7.71 -8.80 19.64
CA ASN A 167 9.03 -8.45 20.17
C ASN A 167 8.98 -7.29 21.18
N MET A 168 7.95 -6.44 21.13
CA MET A 168 7.78 -5.34 22.10
C MET A 168 7.18 -5.78 23.44
N ILE A 169 6.40 -6.87 23.45
CA ILE A 169 5.69 -7.36 24.65
C ILE A 169 6.55 -8.39 25.41
N ARG A 170 7.57 -8.93 24.76
CA ARG A 170 8.58 -9.82 25.38
C ARG A 170 9.62 -9.01 26.13
#